data_AF-A0A7S1PCR2-F1
#
_entry.id   AF-A0A7S1PCR2-F1
#
_cell.length_a   1.000
_cell.length_b   1.000
_cell.length_c   1.000
_cell.angle_alpha   90.00
_cell.angle_beta   90.00
_cell.angle_gamma   90.00
#
_symmetry.space_group_name_H-M   'P 1'
#
loop_
_entity.id
_entity.type
_entity.pdbx_description
1 polymer ?
#
loop_
_entity_poly.entity_id
_entity_poly.type
_entity_poly.pdbx_seq_one_letter_code
_entity_poly.pdbx_strand_id
1 'polypeptide(L)'
;GKGPVSSLPDGDPDVKLIHTPGHTKGHLCVLYKDRLLMTGDHLCYSHRVKSLMCIRAVCWDNWRTQLESVKMLKQFSFLWVLPSHGQRYKAPSVSAMRGQLDQCVRLCSAYPPGKEPTPFGPNDVTKSFYRHRPYDPPSAESDEDSPVQ
;
A
#
# COMPACT_ATOMS: atom_id res chain seq x y z
N GLY A 1 21.25 -1.64 6.82
CA GLY A 1 22.16 -1.34 5.69
C GLY A 1 21.63 -0.14 4.94
N LYS A 2 22.50 0.75 4.43
CA LYS A 2 22.14 2.04 3.81
C LYS A 2 21.52 1.89 2.40
N GLY A 3 20.35 1.26 2.32
CA GLY A 3 19.55 1.13 1.10
C GLY A 3 18.09 0.86 1.44
N PRO A 4 17.16 0.90 0.47
CA PRO A 4 15.74 0.69 0.74
C PRO A 4 15.42 -0.75 1.14
N VAL A 5 16.39 -1.67 1.12
CA VAL A 5 16.18 -3.09 1.42
C VAL A 5 16.97 -3.50 2.65
N SER A 6 16.33 -4.23 3.55
CA SER A 6 16.95 -4.87 4.71
C SER A 6 16.45 -6.31 4.88
N SER A 7 17.23 -7.14 5.56
CA SER A 7 16.85 -8.50 5.96
C SER A 7 16.20 -8.49 7.35
N LEU A 8 15.56 -9.59 7.73
CA LEU A 8 15.11 -9.79 9.10
C LEU A 8 16.31 -9.87 10.08
N PRO A 9 16.10 -9.55 11.38
CA PRO A 9 17.16 -9.59 12.39
C PRO A 9 17.81 -10.96 12.59
N ASP A 10 17.07 -12.04 12.35
CA ASP A 10 17.55 -13.42 12.40
C ASP A 10 18.26 -13.86 11.10
N GLY A 11 18.26 -13.01 10.08
CA GLY A 11 18.98 -13.24 8.83
C GLY A 11 18.28 -14.15 7.83
N ASP A 12 16.97 -14.39 7.96
CA ASP A 12 16.23 -15.23 6.99
C ASP A 12 16.45 -14.73 5.54
N PRO A 13 17.09 -15.52 4.66
CA PRO A 13 17.40 -15.10 3.29
C PRO A 13 16.16 -15.04 2.38
N ASP A 14 15.06 -15.68 2.76
CA ASP A 14 13.81 -15.70 1.99
C ASP A 14 12.97 -14.43 2.19
N VAL A 15 13.29 -13.60 3.20
CA VAL A 15 12.51 -12.41 3.55
C VAL A 15 13.32 -11.14 3.33
N LYS A 16 12.80 -10.26 2.47
CA LYS A 16 13.35 -8.92 2.21
C LYS A 16 12.34 -7.87 2.63
N LEU A 17 12.74 -6.99 3.53
CA LEU A 17 12.00 -5.79 3.92
C LEU A 17 12.36 -4.66 2.97
N ILE A 18 11.39 -4.12 2.26
CA ILE A 18 11.57 -3.05 1.27
C ILE A 18 10.87 -1.80 1.81
N HIS A 19 11.65 -0.78 2.14
CA HIS A 19 11.14 0.53 2.54
C HIS A 19 10.47 1.23 1.36
N THR A 20 9.18 1.52 1.53
CA THR A 20 8.30 2.07 0.50
C THR A 20 7.53 3.28 1.05
N PRO A 21 8.22 4.40 1.34
CA PRO A 21 7.60 5.57 1.93
C PRO A 21 6.57 6.22 0.99
N GLY A 22 5.67 7.01 1.57
CA GLY A 22 4.68 7.81 0.84
C GLY A 22 3.27 7.66 1.43
N HIS A 23 2.77 6.44 1.57
CA HIS A 23 1.53 6.17 2.31
C HIS A 23 1.71 6.56 3.78
N THR A 24 2.79 6.10 4.39
CA THR A 24 3.36 6.64 5.63
C THR A 24 4.88 6.76 5.48
N LYS A 25 5.55 7.49 6.39
CA LYS A 25 7.02 7.65 6.38
C LYS A 25 7.77 6.32 6.55
N GLY A 26 7.23 5.43 7.37
CA GLY A 26 7.84 4.15 7.74
C GLY A 26 7.26 2.93 7.03
N HIS A 27 6.47 3.11 5.96
CA HIS A 27 5.80 1.99 5.30
C HIS A 27 6.82 1.00 4.71
N LEU A 28 6.55 -0.30 4.87
CA LEU A 28 7.38 -1.39 4.37
C LEU A 28 6.53 -2.33 3.50
N CYS A 29 7.08 -2.76 2.37
CA CYS A 29 6.64 -3.97 1.69
C CYS A 29 7.52 -5.14 2.12
N VAL A 30 6.97 -6.36 2.11
CA VAL A 30 7.74 -7.58 2.38
C VAL A 30 7.77 -8.44 1.12
N LEU A 31 8.96 -8.72 0.62
CA LEU A 31 9.18 -9.62 -0.50
C LEU A 31 9.63 -10.98 0.02
N TYR A 32 8.79 -11.99 -0.19
CA TYR A 32 9.05 -13.36 0.19
C TYR A 32 9.46 -14.21 -1.02
N LYS A 33 10.58 -14.91 -0.90
CA LYS A 33 11.15 -15.83 -1.90
C LYS A 33 11.26 -15.24 -3.30
N ASP A 34 11.52 -13.93 -3.38
CA ASP A 34 11.57 -13.17 -4.63
C ASP A 34 10.35 -13.39 -5.55
N ARG A 35 9.16 -13.63 -4.96
CA ARG A 35 7.99 -14.06 -5.72
C ARG A 35 6.68 -13.43 -5.27
N LEU A 36 6.52 -13.24 -3.96
CA LEU A 36 5.32 -12.72 -3.32
C LEU A 36 5.64 -11.39 -2.66
N LEU A 37 4.98 -10.32 -3.10
CA LEU A 37 5.09 -9.02 -2.46
C LEU A 37 3.86 -8.76 -1.60
N MET A 38 4.04 -8.74 -0.29
CA MET A 38 3.05 -8.24 0.66
C MET A 38 3.18 -6.71 0.68
N THR A 39 2.13 -6.01 0.26
CA THR A 39 2.20 -4.56 0.01
C THR A 39 1.59 -3.72 1.10
N GLY A 40 0.96 -4.33 2.12
CA GLY A 40 0.19 -3.58 3.11
C GLY A 40 -0.80 -2.65 2.40
N ASP A 41 -0.82 -1.39 2.85
CA ASP A 41 -1.69 -0.34 2.31
C ASP A 41 -1.02 0.46 1.16
N HIS A 42 0.17 0.04 0.71
CA HIS A 42 0.89 0.75 -0.34
C HIS A 42 0.17 0.72 -1.68
N LEU A 43 -0.22 -0.47 -2.15
CA LEU A 43 -0.95 -0.63 -3.41
C LEU A 43 -1.75 -1.92 -3.41
N CYS A 44 -2.86 -1.92 -4.14
CA CYS A 44 -3.75 -3.05 -4.31
C CYS A 44 -4.17 -3.19 -5.78
N TYR A 45 -4.73 -4.34 -6.16
CA TYR A 45 -5.38 -4.47 -7.46
C TYR A 45 -6.84 -4.04 -7.40
N SER A 46 -7.30 -3.37 -8.46
CA SER A 46 -8.71 -3.07 -8.65
C SER A 46 -9.22 -3.66 -9.97
N HIS A 47 -10.24 -4.51 -9.87
CA HIS A 47 -10.92 -5.06 -11.05
C HIS A 47 -11.64 -3.99 -11.88
N ARG A 48 -12.04 -2.87 -11.26
CA ARG A 48 -12.76 -1.78 -11.95
C ARG A 48 -11.88 -1.09 -12.97
N VAL A 49 -10.67 -0.71 -12.57
CA VAL A 49 -9.68 -0.05 -13.44
C VAL A 49 -8.71 -1.03 -14.10
N LYS A 50 -8.83 -2.34 -13.79
CA LYS A 50 -7.99 -3.43 -14.31
C LYS A 50 -6.50 -3.10 -14.19
N SER A 51 -6.12 -2.60 -13.02
CA SER A 51 -4.75 -2.19 -12.74
C SER A 51 -4.44 -2.29 -11.25
N LEU A 52 -3.15 -2.41 -10.95
CA LEU A 52 -2.63 -2.01 -9.65
C LEU A 52 -2.84 -0.51 -9.45
N MET A 53 -3.14 -0.11 -8.22
CA MET A 53 -3.32 1.30 -7.88
C MET A 53 -3.00 1.58 -6.42
N CYS A 54 -2.64 2.84 -6.16
CA CYS A 54 -2.51 3.41 -4.81
C CYS A 54 -3.76 4.20 -4.46
N ILE A 55 -4.08 4.33 -3.18
CA ILE A 55 -5.28 5.04 -2.73
C ILE A 55 -4.88 6.39 -2.14
N ARG A 56 -5.05 7.47 -2.92
CA ARG A 56 -4.61 8.81 -2.51
C ARG A 56 -5.32 9.34 -1.27
N ALA A 57 -6.61 9.03 -1.12
CA ALA A 57 -7.43 9.47 0.02
C ALA A 57 -6.90 8.99 1.38
N VAL A 58 -6.10 7.93 1.41
CA VAL A 58 -5.47 7.39 2.63
C VAL A 58 -3.94 7.48 2.57
N CYS A 59 -3.37 8.32 1.70
CA CYS A 59 -1.94 8.61 1.70
C CYS A 59 -1.67 9.72 2.71
N TRP A 60 -1.03 9.38 3.83
CA TRP A 60 -0.88 10.27 4.99
C TRP A 60 0.44 11.05 5.02
N ASP A 61 1.40 10.70 4.17
CA ASP A 61 2.71 11.37 4.14
C ASP A 61 2.94 12.15 2.85
N ASN A 62 3.28 11.48 1.74
CA ASN A 62 3.61 12.16 0.49
C ASN A 62 3.25 11.34 -0.74
N TRP A 63 2.34 11.87 -1.55
CA TRP A 63 1.88 11.20 -2.76
C TRP A 63 2.95 11.07 -3.85
N ARG A 64 3.82 12.06 -4.00
CA ARG A 64 4.92 11.96 -4.98
C ARG A 64 5.86 10.84 -4.57
N THR A 65 6.24 10.79 -3.29
CA THR A 65 7.08 9.71 -2.73
C THR A 65 6.41 8.35 -2.88
N GLN A 66 5.09 8.25 -2.65
CA GLN A 66 4.31 7.02 -2.88
C GLN A 66 4.50 6.50 -4.30
N LEU A 67 4.40 7.37 -5.31
CA LEU A 67 4.58 6.97 -6.71
C LEU A 67 6.03 6.61 -7.05
N GLU A 68 7.02 7.30 -6.47
CA GLU A 68 8.42 6.92 -6.63
C GLU A 68 8.72 5.55 -6.00
N SER A 69 8.13 5.24 -4.85
CA SER A 69 8.21 3.91 -4.22
C SER A 69 7.62 2.82 -5.12
N VAL A 70 6.48 3.06 -5.79
CA VAL A 70 5.92 2.12 -6.77
C VAL A 70 6.85 1.90 -7.95
N LYS A 71 7.49 2.96 -8.47
CA LYS A 71 8.48 2.83 -9.57
C LYS A 71 9.68 1.99 -9.13
N MET A 72 10.16 2.20 -7.90
CA MET A 72 11.29 1.47 -7.34
C MET A 72 11.00 -0.04 -7.23
N LEU A 73 9.75 -0.45 -6.97
CA LEU A 73 9.36 -1.86 -6.92
C LEU A 73 9.65 -2.64 -8.22
N LYS A 74 9.81 -1.96 -9.37
CA LYS A 74 10.17 -2.60 -10.65
C LYS A 74 11.55 -3.29 -10.64
N GLN A 75 12.41 -2.94 -9.69
CA GLN A 75 13.73 -3.53 -9.50
C GLN A 75 13.64 -4.98 -9.00
N PHE A 76 12.50 -5.40 -8.44
CA PHE A 76 12.28 -6.75 -7.93
C PHE A 76 11.50 -7.61 -8.91
N SER A 77 11.66 -8.93 -8.79
CA SER A 77 11.13 -9.93 -9.73
C SER A 77 9.98 -10.74 -9.14
N PHE A 78 8.93 -10.09 -8.63
CA PHE A 78 7.79 -10.78 -8.04
C PHE A 78 6.64 -11.00 -9.04
N LEU A 79 5.79 -11.98 -8.76
CA LEU A 79 4.60 -12.30 -9.56
C LEU A 79 3.29 -12.03 -8.84
N TRP A 80 3.31 -12.02 -7.51
CA TRP A 80 2.12 -11.84 -6.69
C TRP A 80 2.17 -10.54 -5.91
N VAL A 81 1.03 -9.86 -5.83
CA VAL A 81 0.76 -8.73 -4.94
C VAL A 81 -0.33 -9.13 -3.95
N LEU A 82 -0.03 -8.99 -2.66
CA LEU A 82 -0.92 -9.30 -1.54
C LEU A 82 -1.09 -8.06 -0.66
N PRO A 83 -2.18 -7.28 -0.84
CA PRO A 83 -2.42 -6.10 -0.03
C PRO A 83 -3.18 -6.43 1.28
N SER A 84 -3.17 -5.52 2.25
CA SER A 84 -4.08 -5.59 3.43
C SER A 84 -5.52 -5.24 3.06
N HIS A 85 -5.72 -4.41 2.02
CA HIS A 85 -7.03 -4.01 1.53
C HIS A 85 -7.14 -4.10 0.01
N GLY A 86 -8.36 -4.28 -0.49
CA GLY A 86 -8.61 -4.48 -1.92
C GLY A 86 -8.26 -5.90 -2.37
N GLN A 87 -7.88 -6.06 -3.63
CA GLN A 87 -7.71 -7.38 -4.24
C GLN A 87 -6.25 -7.75 -4.46
N ARG A 88 -5.95 -9.04 -4.30
CA ARG A 88 -4.68 -9.64 -4.71
C ARG A 88 -4.55 -9.69 -6.24
N TYR A 89 -3.34 -9.76 -6.73
CA TYR A 89 -3.07 -9.92 -8.16
C TYR A 89 -1.89 -10.84 -8.43
N LYS A 90 -1.99 -11.61 -9.53
CA LYS A 90 -0.92 -12.43 -10.06
C LYS A 90 -0.63 -12.02 -11.51
N ALA A 91 0.58 -11.58 -11.79
CA ALA A 91 1.04 -11.39 -13.16
C ALA A 91 1.43 -12.73 -13.80
N PRO A 92 1.25 -12.90 -15.13
CA PRO A 92 1.73 -14.09 -15.84
C PRO A 92 3.27 -14.13 -15.95
N SER A 93 3.96 -12.99 -15.85
CA SER A 93 5.42 -12.89 -15.90
C SER A 93 5.91 -11.64 -15.17
N VAL A 94 7.23 -11.56 -14.90
CA VAL A 94 7.86 -10.37 -14.31
C VAL A 94 7.73 -9.16 -15.23
N SER A 95 7.83 -9.34 -16.54
CA SER A 95 7.62 -8.26 -17.51
C SER A 95 6.18 -7.71 -17.43
N ALA A 96 5.19 -8.60 -17.33
CA ALA A 96 3.79 -8.20 -17.14
C ALA A 96 3.57 -7.49 -15.80
N MET A 97 4.24 -7.92 -14.72
CA MET A 97 4.18 -7.22 -13.42
C MET A 97 4.75 -5.81 -13.52
N ARG A 98 5.90 -5.63 -14.18
CA ARG A 98 6.48 -4.29 -14.42
C ARG A 98 5.54 -3.40 -15.22
N GLY A 99 4.87 -3.96 -16.24
CA GLY A 99 3.84 -3.26 -17.00
C GLY A 99 2.64 -2.83 -16.14
N GLN A 100 2.23 -3.66 -15.18
CA GLN A 100 1.18 -3.32 -14.21
C GLN A 100 1.61 -2.19 -13.26
N LEU A 101 2.86 -2.17 -12.80
CA LEU A 101 3.41 -1.07 -11.99
C LEU A 101 3.47 0.24 -12.79
N ASP A 102 3.85 0.19 -14.07
CA ASP A 102 3.84 1.36 -14.95
C ASP A 102 2.42 1.89 -15.19
N GLN A 103 1.45 0.99 -15.37
CA GLN A 103 0.04 1.35 -15.47
C GLN A 103 -0.46 1.99 -14.17
N CYS A 104 -0.09 1.45 -13.00
CA CYS A 104 -0.39 2.00 -11.69
C CYS A 104 0.09 3.45 -11.56
N VAL A 105 1.38 3.71 -11.86
CA VAL A 105 1.96 5.04 -11.77
C VAL A 105 1.25 6.02 -12.71
N ARG A 106 1.00 5.63 -13.95
CA ARG A 106 0.31 6.46 -14.94
C ARG A 106 -1.13 6.78 -14.50
N LEU A 107 -1.87 5.78 -14.06
CA LEU A 107 -3.23 5.93 -13.56
C LEU A 107 -3.24 6.88 -12.35
N CYS A 108 -2.40 6.63 -11.36
CA CYS A 108 -2.35 7.38 -10.11
C CYS A 108 -1.76 8.80 -10.25
N SER A 109 -1.00 9.06 -11.32
CA SER A 109 -0.50 10.41 -11.64
C SER A 109 -1.53 11.27 -12.37
N ALA A 110 -2.49 10.65 -13.06
CA ALA A 110 -3.46 11.36 -13.89
C ALA A 110 -4.57 12.06 -13.09
N TYR A 111 -4.80 11.65 -11.83
CA TYR A 111 -5.87 12.19 -11.01
C TYR A 111 -5.38 13.30 -10.07
N PRO A 112 -5.97 14.50 -10.13
CA PRO A 112 -5.77 15.49 -9.08
C PRO A 112 -6.40 15.02 -7.77
N PRO A 113 -5.92 15.55 -6.61
CA PRO A 113 -6.49 15.25 -5.30
C PRO A 113 -8.03 15.30 -5.30
N GLY A 114 -8.68 14.22 -4.87
CA GLY A 114 -10.14 14.14 -4.72
C GLY A 114 -10.90 13.76 -5.99
N LYS A 115 -10.22 13.47 -7.11
CA LYS A 115 -10.84 12.96 -8.35
C LYS A 115 -10.45 11.52 -8.68
N GLU A 116 -9.88 10.80 -7.72
CA GLU A 116 -9.38 9.45 -7.94
C GLU A 116 -10.54 8.44 -8.05
N PRO A 117 -10.39 7.41 -8.90
CA PRO A 117 -11.33 6.30 -8.91
C PRO A 117 -11.23 5.53 -7.58
N THR A 118 -12.36 5.16 -6.98
CA THR A 118 -12.35 4.25 -5.83
C THR A 118 -11.92 2.86 -6.30
N PRO A 119 -10.93 2.21 -5.65
CA PRO A 119 -10.55 0.85 -6.00
C PRO A 119 -11.69 -0.14 -5.72
N PHE A 120 -12.57 0.24 -4.80
CA PHE A 120 -13.68 -0.50 -4.24
C PHE A 120 -14.97 -0.30 -5.06
N GLY A 121 -15.71 -1.40 -5.27
CA GLY A 121 -17.11 -1.30 -5.67
C GLY A 121 -17.99 -0.77 -4.52
N PRO A 122 -19.27 -0.41 -4.79
CA PRO A 122 -20.21 0.06 -3.76
C PRO A 122 -20.32 -0.87 -2.54
N ASN A 123 -20.15 -2.18 -2.75
CA ASN A 123 -20.25 -3.19 -1.69
C ASN A 123 -18.93 -3.47 -0.95
N ASP A 124 -17.80 -2.93 -1.43
CA ASP A 124 -16.46 -3.22 -0.88
C ASP A 124 -16.03 -2.20 0.18
N VAL A 125 -16.54 -0.96 0.11
CA VAL A 125 -16.19 0.12 1.05
C VAL A 125 -16.59 -0.25 2.48
N THR A 126 -17.80 -0.78 2.68
CA THR A 126 -18.33 -1.16 4.00
C THR A 126 -17.69 -2.44 4.56
N LYS A 127 -17.25 -3.37 3.69
CA LYS A 127 -16.65 -4.65 4.11
C LYS A 127 -15.14 -4.60 4.30
N SER A 128 -14.43 -3.71 3.61
CA SER A 128 -12.95 -3.67 3.67
C SER A 128 -12.42 -2.75 4.77
N PHE A 129 -13.07 -1.61 5.03
CA PHE A 129 -12.60 -0.64 6.03
C PHE A 129 -13.10 -0.88 7.45
N TYR A 130 -14.26 -1.54 7.61
CA TYR A 130 -14.97 -1.59 8.90
C TYR A 130 -15.07 -2.97 9.55
N ARG A 131 -14.68 -4.05 8.86
CA ARG A 131 -14.95 -5.41 9.34
C ARG A 131 -13.97 -5.88 10.42
N HIS A 132 -12.76 -5.31 10.46
CA HIS A 132 -11.73 -5.63 11.43
C HIS A 132 -10.99 -4.36 11.85
N ARG A 133 -11.59 -3.55 12.74
CA ARG A 133 -10.80 -2.65 13.60
C ARG A 133 -10.28 -3.51 14.77
N PRO A 134 -8.98 -3.83 14.87
CA PRO A 134 -8.39 -4.37 16.10
C PRO A 134 -8.22 -3.28 17.19
N TYR A 135 -8.59 -2.04 16.88
CA TYR A 135 -8.50 -0.89 17.77
C TYR A 135 -9.87 -0.21 17.85
N ASP A 136 -10.57 -0.44 18.95
CA ASP A 136 -11.59 0.50 19.39
C ASP A 136 -10.85 1.80 19.76
N PRO A 137 -11.23 2.96 19.20
CA PRO A 137 -10.69 4.21 19.70
C PRO A 137 -10.98 4.27 21.21
N PRO A 138 -10.04 4.73 22.05
CA PRO A 138 -10.39 5.04 23.43
C PRO A 138 -11.65 5.89 23.39
N SER A 139 -12.65 5.49 24.17
CA SER A 139 -13.82 6.33 24.39
C SER A 139 -13.31 7.73 24.63
N ALA A 140 -13.83 8.72 23.91
CA ALA A 140 -13.53 10.11 24.21
C ALA A 140 -13.81 10.29 25.71
N GLU A 141 -12.75 10.29 26.52
CA GLU A 141 -12.82 10.86 27.84
C GLU A 141 -13.23 12.29 27.57
N SER A 142 -14.42 12.64 28.04
CA SER A 142 -14.88 14.00 28.10
C SER A 142 -13.78 14.81 28.78
N ASP A 143 -13.16 15.72 28.03
CA ASP A 143 -12.34 16.80 28.57
C ASP A 143 -13.25 17.67 29.47
N GLU A 144 -13.50 17.20 30.70
CA GLU A 144 -13.91 18.03 31.81
C GLU A 144 -12.65 18.48 32.56
N ASP A 145 -11.85 19.31 31.91
CA ASP A 145 -10.90 20.16 32.63
C ASP A 145 -11.53 21.56 32.72
N SER A 146 -12.32 21.74 33.78
CA SER A 146 -12.89 23.03 34.16
C SER A 146 -11.76 23.93 34.70
N PRO A 147 -11.68 25.21 34.29
CA PRO A 147 -10.68 26.10 34.85
C PRO A 147 -11.04 26.44 36.30
N VAL A 148 -10.15 26.13 37.22
CA VAL A 148 -10.21 26.62 38.60
C VAL A 148 -9.97 28.13 38.57
N GLN A 149 -10.99 28.90 38.98
CA GLN A 149 -10.84 30.29 39.43
C GLN A 149 -10.40 30.34 40.89
#